data_AF-A0A553NPI8-F1
#
_entry.id   AF-A0A553NPI8-F1
#
_cell.length_a   1.000
_cell.length_b   1.000
_cell.length_c   1.000
_cell.angle_alpha   90.00
_cell.angle_beta   90.00
_cell.angle_gamma   90.00
#
_symmetry.space_group_name_H-M   'P 1'
#
loop_
_entity.id
_entity.type
_entity.pdbx_description
1 polymer ?
#
loop_
_entity_poly.entity_id
_entity_poly.type
_entity_poly.pdbx_seq_one_letter_code
_entity_poly.pdbx_strand_id
1 'polypeptide(L)'
;MPSHKRIKLAKHWRIRVSWLRASDSQVLTTGWTKFTGDRRVKVIPADRSHTWGLGIRNVTPSDTGFYLCQVNTEPKITLRFHLSVTKSFAFIPGNNERYVQTGSQLELKCRISKTVLPGENPPIIEWTRNGTLEPRMGNHVRSSPAVFNKAQNSVESTLRIDSVTLDDSGIYKCTSNAASEATVTVLVTSGEQRAAIVEENSGRSGHSNLNKYLVVVCGLLPALLLHMRSSQLIPTEVMNQELRMRRKKTDRANEHHSLLIQVPRDEEEEKKKEEEEEEEQK
;
A
#
# COMPACT_ATOMS: atom_id res chain seq x y z
N MET A 1 -33.88 -37.55 -60.11
CA MET A 1 -32.50 -37.34 -59.58
C MET A 1 -32.50 -36.09 -58.72
N PRO A 2 -32.59 -36.17 -57.39
CA PRO A 2 -32.58 -34.99 -56.54
C PRO A 2 -31.16 -34.46 -56.38
N SER A 3 -30.98 -33.16 -56.61
CA SER A 3 -29.72 -32.44 -56.43
C SER A 3 -29.43 -32.27 -54.93
N HIS A 4 -28.52 -33.07 -54.38
CA HIS A 4 -28.00 -32.86 -53.02
C HIS A 4 -27.17 -31.57 -52.99
N LYS A 5 -27.72 -30.49 -52.42
CA LYS A 5 -26.93 -29.34 -51.98
C LYS A 5 -26.14 -29.75 -50.73
N ARG A 6 -24.84 -29.99 -50.87
CA ARG A 6 -23.94 -30.15 -49.71
C ARG A 6 -23.87 -28.83 -48.97
N ILE A 7 -24.39 -28.79 -47.74
CA ILE A 7 -24.12 -27.71 -46.79
C ILE A 7 -22.64 -27.83 -46.41
N LYS A 8 -21.81 -26.86 -46.82
CA LYS A 8 -20.49 -26.70 -46.22
C LYS A 8 -20.70 -26.16 -44.81
N LEU A 9 -20.46 -26.99 -43.79
CA LEU A 9 -20.28 -26.53 -42.41
C LEU A 9 -18.98 -25.73 -42.34
N ALA A 10 -19.01 -24.48 -42.79
CA ALA A 10 -17.93 -23.53 -42.56
C ALA A 10 -18.15 -22.87 -41.19
N LYS A 11 -17.71 -23.53 -40.12
CA LYS A 11 -17.40 -22.80 -38.89
C LYS A 11 -16.39 -23.59 -38.06
N HIS A 12 -15.14 -23.52 -38.48
CA HIS A 12 -14.07 -23.48 -37.48
C HIS A 12 -14.42 -22.34 -36.52
N TRP A 13 -14.97 -22.68 -35.36
CA TRP A 13 -15.32 -21.70 -34.34
C TRP A 13 -14.02 -21.18 -33.74
N ARG A 14 -13.66 -19.93 -34.04
CA ARG A 14 -12.52 -19.29 -33.38
C ARG A 14 -12.90 -19.04 -31.93
N ILE A 15 -12.42 -19.93 -31.05
CA ILE A 15 -12.50 -19.75 -29.60
C ILE A 15 -11.74 -18.47 -29.23
N ARG A 16 -12.38 -17.61 -28.45
CA ARG A 16 -11.88 -16.31 -28.00
C ARG A 16 -12.24 -16.13 -26.53
N VAL A 17 -11.24 -15.73 -25.77
CA VAL A 17 -11.39 -15.31 -24.38
C VAL A 17 -11.65 -13.81 -24.32
N SER A 18 -12.60 -13.40 -23.49
CA SER A 18 -12.89 -12.00 -23.20
C SER A 18 -12.79 -11.72 -21.72
N TRP A 19 -12.20 -10.59 -21.35
CA TRP A 19 -12.20 -10.10 -19.99
C TRP A 19 -13.26 -9.01 -19.81
N LEU A 20 -14.06 -9.13 -18.77
CA LEU A 20 -15.11 -8.18 -18.42
C LEU A 20 -14.94 -7.69 -16.98
N ARG A 21 -15.29 -6.44 -16.73
CA ARG A 21 -15.50 -5.93 -15.37
C ARG A 21 -16.94 -6.21 -14.97
N ALA A 22 -17.16 -6.90 -13.86
CA ALA A 22 -18.50 -7.34 -13.47
C ALA A 22 -19.40 -6.20 -12.97
N SER A 23 -18.81 -5.13 -12.42
CA SER A 23 -19.58 -4.02 -11.81
C SER A 23 -20.43 -3.25 -12.82
N ASP A 24 -19.95 -3.12 -14.06
CA ASP A 24 -20.59 -2.35 -15.14
C ASP A 24 -20.78 -3.17 -16.42
N SER A 25 -20.47 -4.48 -16.37
CA SER A 25 -20.46 -5.39 -17.52
C SER A 25 -19.63 -4.88 -18.71
N GLN A 26 -18.62 -4.03 -18.46
CA GLN A 26 -17.77 -3.50 -19.51
C GLN A 26 -16.82 -4.57 -20.04
N VAL A 27 -16.78 -4.76 -21.35
CA VAL A 27 -15.75 -5.57 -22.02
C VAL A 27 -14.42 -4.81 -22.00
N LEU A 28 -13.42 -5.40 -21.32
CA LEU A 28 -12.08 -4.84 -21.21
C LEU A 28 -11.24 -5.24 -22.41
N THR A 29 -11.21 -6.54 -22.72
CA THR A 29 -10.45 -7.12 -23.82
C THR A 29 -11.19 -8.32 -24.42
N THR A 30 -10.94 -8.61 -25.71
CA THR A 30 -11.36 -9.85 -26.37
C THR A 30 -10.21 -10.34 -27.25
N GLY A 31 -9.71 -11.54 -26.95
CA GLY A 31 -8.49 -12.07 -27.54
C GLY A 31 -7.33 -11.09 -27.34
N TRP A 32 -6.76 -10.65 -28.46
CA TRP A 32 -5.61 -9.74 -28.49
C TRP A 32 -5.98 -8.26 -28.52
N THR A 33 -7.28 -7.94 -28.54
CA THR A 33 -7.78 -6.58 -28.74
C THR A 33 -8.31 -5.99 -27.44
N LYS A 34 -7.94 -4.73 -27.16
CA LYS A 34 -8.47 -3.95 -26.04
C LYS A 34 -9.72 -3.16 -26.48
N PHE A 35 -10.78 -3.23 -25.67
CA PHE A 35 -12.05 -2.53 -25.91
C PHE A 35 -12.33 -1.40 -24.92
N THR A 36 -11.75 -1.45 -23.72
CA THR A 36 -11.88 -0.35 -22.75
C THR A 36 -11.00 0.86 -23.11
N GLY A 37 -11.53 2.05 -22.82
CA GLY A 37 -10.78 3.31 -22.89
C GLY A 37 -9.74 3.47 -21.77
N ASP A 38 -9.78 2.63 -20.73
CA ASP A 38 -8.78 2.66 -19.66
C ASP A 38 -7.38 2.33 -20.23
N ARG A 39 -6.47 3.31 -20.11
CA ARG A 39 -5.09 3.21 -20.62
C ARG A 39 -4.23 2.26 -19.80
N ARG A 40 -4.62 1.95 -18.57
CA ARG A 40 -3.90 1.07 -17.64
C ARG A 40 -4.08 -0.41 -18.01
N VAL A 41 -5.19 -0.73 -18.68
CA VAL A 41 -5.51 -2.09 -19.12
C VAL A 41 -4.64 -2.49 -20.32
N LYS A 42 -4.04 -3.68 -20.24
CA LYS A 42 -3.26 -4.32 -21.30
C LYS A 42 -3.64 -5.80 -21.42
N VAL A 43 -3.60 -6.31 -22.65
CA VAL A 43 -3.61 -7.75 -22.90
C VAL A 43 -2.21 -8.27 -22.58
N ILE A 44 -2.11 -9.30 -21.75
CA ILE A 44 -0.85 -9.98 -21.48
C ILE A 44 -0.79 -11.23 -22.36
N PRO A 45 0.15 -11.29 -23.33
CA PRO A 45 0.39 -12.51 -24.09
C PRO A 45 0.91 -13.60 -23.17
N ALA A 46 0.39 -14.81 -23.33
CA ALA A 46 1.06 -15.97 -22.79
C ALA A 46 1.88 -16.62 -23.89
N ASP A 47 3.19 -16.64 -23.69
CA ASP A 47 4.08 -17.37 -24.57
C ASP A 47 3.81 -18.87 -24.37
N ARG A 48 3.40 -19.56 -25.44
CA ARG A 48 3.29 -21.03 -25.55
C ARG A 48 2.24 -21.76 -24.70
N SER A 49 1.36 -21.09 -23.92
CA SER A 49 0.47 -21.77 -22.95
C SER A 49 -1.05 -21.59 -23.10
N HIS A 50 -1.56 -21.14 -24.27
CA HIS A 50 -3.01 -20.91 -24.49
C HIS A 50 -3.71 -20.14 -23.35
N THR A 51 -2.98 -19.24 -22.69
CA THR A 51 -3.45 -18.47 -21.53
C THR A 51 -3.69 -17.02 -21.96
N TRP A 52 -4.77 -16.40 -21.47
CA TRP A 52 -5.09 -14.99 -21.75
C TRP A 52 -5.07 -14.18 -20.47
N GLY A 53 -3.99 -13.45 -20.22
CA GLY A 53 -3.84 -12.61 -19.04
C GLY A 53 -4.42 -11.20 -19.21
N LEU A 54 -4.98 -10.67 -18.13
CA LEU A 54 -5.41 -9.27 -18.04
C LEU A 54 -4.43 -8.49 -17.16
N GLY A 55 -3.75 -7.50 -17.73
CA GLY A 55 -2.89 -6.58 -16.98
C GLY A 55 -3.60 -5.27 -16.69
N ILE A 56 -3.58 -4.80 -15.45
CA ILE A 56 -4.05 -3.46 -15.06
C ILE A 56 -2.92 -2.75 -14.32
N ARG A 57 -2.27 -1.79 -14.96
CA ARG A 57 -1.18 -1.02 -14.34
C ARG A 57 -1.72 -0.01 -13.32
N ASN A 58 -0.92 0.34 -12.32
CA ASN A 58 -1.27 1.36 -11.32
C ASN A 58 -2.66 1.12 -10.73
N VAL A 59 -2.88 -0.09 -10.21
CA VAL A 59 -4.14 -0.44 -9.56
C VAL A 59 -4.34 0.43 -8.33
N THR A 60 -5.60 0.77 -8.09
CA THR A 60 -6.07 1.61 -7.01
C THR A 60 -7.13 0.83 -6.23
N PRO A 61 -7.45 1.22 -4.99
CA PRO A 61 -8.52 0.59 -4.24
C PRO A 61 -9.86 0.52 -4.98
N SER A 62 -10.15 1.50 -5.87
CA SER A 62 -11.35 1.51 -6.72
C SER A 62 -11.37 0.45 -7.83
N ASP A 63 -10.25 -0.20 -8.12
CA ASP A 63 -10.20 -1.33 -9.06
C ASP A 63 -10.63 -2.66 -8.40
N THR A 64 -10.80 -2.66 -7.07
CA THR A 64 -11.30 -3.82 -6.31
C THR A 64 -12.67 -4.25 -6.82
N GLY A 65 -12.85 -5.55 -7.01
CA GLY A 65 -14.12 -6.12 -7.43
C GLY A 65 -13.96 -7.35 -8.30
N PHE A 66 -15.06 -7.76 -8.92
CA PHE A 66 -15.08 -8.96 -9.74
C PHE A 66 -14.74 -8.68 -11.21
N TYR A 67 -13.90 -9.55 -11.77
CA TYR A 67 -13.54 -9.60 -13.17
C TYR A 67 -13.89 -10.98 -13.72
N LEU A 68 -14.47 -11.01 -14.91
CA LEU A 68 -14.94 -12.23 -15.55
C LEU A 68 -14.05 -12.57 -16.73
N CYS A 69 -13.57 -13.80 -16.79
CA CYS A 69 -12.97 -14.38 -17.98
C CYS A 69 -14.03 -15.24 -18.66
N GLN A 70 -14.43 -14.85 -19.87
CA GLN A 70 -15.52 -15.50 -20.59
C GLN A 70 -15.04 -16.05 -21.94
N VAL A 71 -15.32 -17.31 -22.20
CA VAL A 71 -15.07 -17.96 -23.47
C VAL A 71 -16.32 -17.86 -24.35
N ASN A 72 -16.16 -17.56 -25.63
CA ASN A 72 -17.26 -17.46 -26.59
C ASN A 72 -17.84 -18.82 -27.04
N THR A 73 -17.90 -19.82 -26.17
CA THR A 73 -18.59 -21.10 -26.42
C THR A 73 -20.11 -20.92 -26.37
N GLU A 74 -20.85 -21.93 -26.82
CA GLU A 74 -22.29 -22.04 -26.65
C GLU A 74 -22.60 -23.33 -25.89
N PRO A 75 -23.03 -23.26 -24.61
CA PRO A 75 -23.21 -22.05 -23.80
C PRO A 75 -21.88 -21.39 -23.40
N LYS A 76 -21.92 -20.10 -23.04
CA LYS A 76 -20.73 -19.34 -22.62
C LYS A 76 -20.14 -19.90 -21.34
N ILE A 77 -18.85 -20.24 -21.36
CA ILE A 77 -18.10 -20.59 -20.16
C ILE A 77 -17.58 -19.31 -19.51
N THR A 78 -17.76 -19.16 -18.20
CA THR A 78 -17.35 -17.97 -17.44
C THR A 78 -16.62 -18.35 -16.16
N LEU A 79 -15.43 -17.80 -15.96
CA LEU A 79 -14.68 -17.85 -14.71
C LEU A 79 -14.73 -16.48 -14.02
N ARG A 80 -14.87 -16.47 -12.69
CA ARG A 80 -15.03 -15.25 -11.88
C ARG A 80 -13.85 -15.07 -10.93
N PHE A 81 -13.22 -13.91 -11.00
CA PHE A 81 -12.04 -13.57 -10.19
C PHE A 81 -12.32 -12.33 -9.35
N HIS A 82 -11.96 -12.35 -8.07
CA HIS A 82 -12.06 -11.19 -7.20
C HIS A 82 -10.68 -10.53 -7.05
N LEU A 83 -10.52 -9.33 -7.56
CA LEU A 83 -9.35 -8.50 -7.33
C LEU A 83 -9.54 -7.73 -6.03
N SER A 84 -8.65 -7.91 -5.05
CA SER A 84 -8.62 -7.14 -3.81
C SER A 84 -7.40 -6.22 -3.80
N VAL A 85 -7.62 -4.90 -3.76
CA VAL A 85 -6.55 -3.89 -3.73
C VAL A 85 -6.61 -3.13 -2.40
N THR A 86 -5.69 -3.43 -1.50
CA THR A 86 -5.55 -2.72 -0.22
C THR A 86 -4.47 -1.65 -0.32
N LYS A 87 -4.69 -0.49 0.32
CA LYS A 87 -3.62 0.50 0.50
C LYS A 87 -2.56 -0.10 1.43
N SER A 88 -1.31 -0.05 1.02
CA SER A 88 -0.20 -0.38 1.91
C SER A 88 -0.11 0.63 3.03
N PHE A 89 0.10 0.14 4.25
CA PHE A 89 0.28 0.95 5.44
C PHE A 89 1.53 0.49 6.20
N ALA A 90 2.23 1.44 6.82
CA ALA A 90 3.27 1.13 7.77
C ALA A 90 2.67 0.85 9.15
N PHE A 91 3.36 0.04 9.95
CA PHE A 91 3.05 -0.16 11.35
C PHE A 91 4.33 -0.49 12.14
N ILE A 92 4.34 -0.14 13.42
CA ILE A 92 5.43 -0.46 14.35
C ILE A 92 4.90 -1.50 15.34
N PRO A 93 5.37 -2.76 15.31
CA PRO A 93 4.86 -3.82 16.17
C PRO A 93 4.99 -3.52 17.68
N GLY A 94 4.00 -4.00 18.45
CA GLY A 94 3.86 -3.82 19.90
C GLY A 94 2.91 -2.66 20.26
N ASN A 95 2.93 -2.22 21.52
CA ASN A 95 2.07 -1.11 22.00
C ASN A 95 2.35 0.23 21.29
N ASN A 96 1.48 1.23 21.39
CA ASN A 96 1.77 2.55 20.83
C ASN A 96 2.67 3.42 21.74
N GLU A 97 2.84 3.00 23.00
CA GLU A 97 3.74 3.60 23.98
C GLU A 97 4.79 2.57 24.43
N ARG A 98 6.06 2.98 24.50
CA ARG A 98 7.20 2.18 24.93
C ARG A 98 7.81 2.82 26.17
N TYR A 99 7.98 2.05 27.22
CA TYR A 99 8.69 2.45 28.43
C TYR A 99 10.05 1.77 28.40
N VAL A 100 11.13 2.55 28.46
CA VAL A 100 12.50 2.06 28.25
C VAL A 100 13.39 2.62 29.36
N GLN A 101 14.27 1.82 29.93
CA GLN A 101 15.18 2.29 30.97
C GLN A 101 16.45 2.88 30.37
N THR A 102 17.01 3.90 31.01
CA THR A 102 18.33 4.44 30.64
C THR A 102 19.40 3.35 30.62
N GLY A 103 20.29 3.36 29.63
CA GLY A 103 21.37 2.39 29.44
C GLY A 103 20.93 1.06 28.81
N SER A 104 19.63 0.83 28.63
CA SER A 104 19.12 -0.33 27.88
C SER A 104 19.15 -0.10 26.36
N GLN A 105 18.92 -1.17 25.59
CA GLN A 105 18.82 -1.12 24.13
C GLN A 105 17.37 -0.95 23.69
N LEU A 106 17.11 -0.02 22.76
CA LEU A 106 15.83 0.15 22.07
C LEU A 106 15.94 -0.31 20.62
N GLU A 107 14.96 -1.10 20.16
CA GLU A 107 14.81 -1.50 18.76
C GLU A 107 13.37 -1.28 18.31
N LEU A 108 13.19 -0.41 17.30
CA LEU A 108 11.90 -0.14 16.66
C LEU A 108 11.93 -0.69 15.24
N LYS A 109 10.95 -1.52 14.89
CA LYS A 109 10.81 -2.07 13.54
C LYS A 109 9.62 -1.43 12.85
N CYS A 110 9.84 -0.80 11.71
CA CYS A 110 8.77 -0.33 10.85
C CYS A 110 8.51 -1.39 9.78
N ARG A 111 7.29 -1.92 9.74
CA ARG A 111 6.85 -2.90 8.75
C ARG A 111 5.84 -2.29 7.82
N ILE A 112 6.00 -2.50 6.53
CA ILE A 112 5.01 -2.13 5.52
C ILE A 112 4.20 -3.38 5.15
N SER A 113 2.88 -3.28 5.32
CA SER A 113 1.92 -4.26 4.79
C SER A 113 1.84 -4.11 3.26
N LYS A 114 2.79 -4.71 2.55
CA LYS A 114 2.82 -4.71 1.08
C LYS A 114 3.26 -6.09 0.58
N THR A 115 2.53 -6.64 -0.38
CA THR A 115 3.02 -7.70 -1.26
C THR A 115 4.14 -7.14 -2.12
N VAL A 116 5.36 -7.51 -1.82
CA VAL A 116 6.53 -7.12 -2.61
C VAL A 116 6.53 -7.98 -3.87
N LEU A 117 6.57 -7.34 -5.03
CA LEU A 117 6.67 -8.07 -6.29
C LEU A 117 8.11 -8.53 -6.52
N PRO A 118 8.33 -9.73 -7.08
CA PRO A 118 9.66 -10.18 -7.47
C PRO A 118 10.33 -9.18 -8.41
N GLY A 119 11.53 -8.72 -8.05
CA GLY A 119 12.30 -7.75 -8.85
C GLY A 119 12.02 -6.27 -8.57
N GLU A 120 11.07 -5.93 -7.69
CA GLU A 120 10.97 -4.55 -7.16
C GLU A 120 12.09 -4.27 -6.16
N ASN A 121 12.58 -3.03 -6.10
CA ASN A 121 13.44 -2.57 -5.01
C ASN A 121 12.60 -2.23 -3.77
N PRO A 122 13.12 -2.42 -2.54
CA PRO A 122 12.42 -2.00 -1.33
C PRO A 122 12.09 -0.50 -1.39
N PRO A 123 10.90 -0.08 -0.93
CA PRO A 123 10.57 1.33 -0.80
C PRO A 123 11.50 2.00 0.23
N ILE A 124 11.62 3.31 0.15
CA ILE A 124 12.39 4.08 1.12
C ILE A 124 11.57 4.16 2.41
N ILE A 125 12.22 3.91 3.55
CA ILE A 125 11.67 4.12 4.89
C ILE A 125 12.57 5.11 5.61
N GLU A 126 11.97 6.20 6.09
CA GLU A 126 12.64 7.26 6.84
C GLU A 126 12.12 7.28 8.26
N TRP A 127 13.02 7.50 9.22
CA TRP A 127 12.70 7.63 10.63
C TRP A 127 12.80 9.09 11.06
N THR A 128 11.86 9.53 11.87
CA THR A 128 11.92 10.84 12.54
C THR A 128 11.63 10.69 14.03
N ARG A 129 12.28 11.51 14.85
CA ARG A 129 11.98 11.70 16.27
C ARG A 129 11.56 13.16 16.47
N ASN A 130 10.34 13.39 16.94
CA ASN A 130 9.76 14.72 17.14
C ASN A 130 9.89 15.63 15.89
N GLY A 131 9.70 15.04 14.70
CA GLY A 131 9.81 15.75 13.41
C GLY A 131 11.23 15.94 12.87
N THR A 132 12.26 15.52 13.60
CA THR A 132 13.66 15.58 13.14
C THR A 132 14.10 14.23 12.59
N LEU A 133 14.79 14.19 11.45
CA LEU A 133 15.29 12.96 10.84
C LEU A 133 16.27 12.21 11.75
N GLU A 134 16.16 10.88 11.78
CA GLU A 134 17.07 9.97 12.47
C GLU A 134 17.57 8.88 11.50
N PRO A 135 18.83 8.44 11.61
CA PRO A 135 19.86 8.90 12.55
C PRO A 135 20.46 10.25 12.14
N ARG A 136 20.85 11.06 13.12
CA ARG A 136 21.63 12.30 12.91
C ARG A 136 23.12 11.97 12.88
N MET A 137 23.90 12.76 12.13
CA MET A 137 25.34 12.55 12.02
C MET A 137 26.02 12.56 13.40
N GLY A 138 26.73 11.48 13.73
CA GLY A 138 27.49 11.37 14.98
C GLY A 138 26.68 11.01 16.22
N ASN A 139 25.39 10.67 16.11
CA ASN A 139 24.60 10.21 17.25
C ASN A 139 24.70 8.69 17.48
N HIS A 140 24.20 8.22 18.63
CA HIS A 140 24.18 6.81 19.05
C HIS A 140 23.01 6.01 18.46
N VAL A 141 22.23 6.62 17.57
CA VAL A 141 21.08 6.02 16.88
C VAL A 141 21.56 5.45 15.55
N ARG A 142 21.07 4.28 15.16
CA ARG A 142 21.36 3.67 13.85
C ARG A 142 20.08 3.18 13.21
N SER A 143 19.96 3.32 11.89
CA SER A 143 18.84 2.76 11.11
C SER A 143 19.35 1.78 10.05
N SER A 144 18.64 0.67 9.85
CA SER A 144 18.86 -0.19 8.70
C SER A 144 18.12 0.35 7.46
N PRO A 145 18.65 0.15 6.24
CA PRO A 145 17.85 0.34 5.05
C PRO A 145 16.62 -0.58 5.07
N ALA A 146 15.61 -0.24 4.27
CA ALA A 146 14.46 -1.09 4.07
C ALA A 146 14.87 -2.37 3.33
N VAL A 147 14.49 -3.52 3.88
CA VAL A 147 14.80 -4.85 3.34
C VAL A 147 13.55 -5.71 3.24
N PHE A 148 13.57 -6.66 2.30
CA PHE A 148 12.49 -7.61 2.15
C PHE A 148 12.55 -8.73 3.17
N ASN A 149 11.50 -8.85 3.97
CA ASN A 149 11.25 -9.96 4.85
C ASN A 149 10.37 -11.00 4.11
N LYS A 150 11.03 -12.00 3.50
CA LYS A 150 10.35 -13.06 2.73
C LYS A 150 9.40 -13.89 3.58
N ALA A 151 9.75 -14.16 4.84
CA ALA A 151 8.94 -14.99 5.73
C ALA A 151 7.59 -14.33 6.06
N GLN A 152 7.56 -13.01 6.16
CA GLN A 152 6.36 -12.23 6.48
C GLN A 152 5.77 -11.50 5.28
N ASN A 153 6.27 -11.76 4.06
CA ASN A 153 5.93 -11.05 2.83
C ASN A 153 5.77 -9.53 3.04
N SER A 154 6.78 -8.92 3.68
CA SER A 154 6.74 -7.52 4.09
C SER A 154 8.08 -6.83 3.86
N VAL A 155 8.07 -5.50 3.92
CA VAL A 155 9.28 -4.68 3.95
C VAL A 155 9.51 -4.22 5.38
N GLU A 156 10.74 -4.35 5.87
CA GLU A 156 11.12 -3.93 7.22
C GLU A 156 12.33 -2.99 7.22
N SER A 157 12.29 -1.96 8.05
CA SER A 157 13.46 -1.16 8.44
C SER A 157 13.50 -1.08 9.97
N THR A 158 14.70 -1.08 10.53
CA THR A 158 14.93 -1.12 11.97
C THR A 158 15.68 0.12 12.42
N LEU A 159 15.15 0.85 13.41
CA LEU A 159 15.85 1.90 14.15
C LEU A 159 16.31 1.33 15.49
N ARG A 160 17.59 1.53 15.82
CA ARG A 160 18.25 0.92 16.98
C ARG A 160 19.05 1.93 17.77
N ILE A 161 18.94 1.87 19.10
CA ILE A 161 19.66 2.69 20.06
C ILE A 161 20.29 1.75 21.08
N ASP A 162 21.63 1.70 21.16
CA ASP A 162 22.35 0.74 22.01
C ASP A 162 22.29 1.07 23.51
N SER A 163 22.48 2.36 23.83
CA SER A 163 22.52 2.87 25.19
C SER A 163 21.59 4.07 25.27
N VAL A 164 20.35 3.82 25.65
CA VAL A 164 19.27 4.82 25.65
C VAL A 164 19.51 5.86 26.74
N THR A 165 19.36 7.15 26.40
CA THR A 165 19.42 8.28 27.34
C THR A 165 18.04 8.92 27.52
N LEU A 166 17.87 9.79 28.52
CA LEU A 166 16.58 10.47 28.75
C LEU A 166 16.14 11.30 27.52
N ASP A 167 17.10 11.87 26.79
CA ASP A 167 16.88 12.67 25.57
C ASP A 167 16.34 11.83 24.40
N ASP A 168 16.42 10.51 24.49
CA ASP A 168 15.82 9.58 23.52
C ASP A 168 14.31 9.45 23.63
N SER A 169 13.70 10.08 24.63
CA SER A 169 12.25 10.20 24.73
C SER A 169 11.67 11.02 23.58
N GLY A 170 10.52 10.60 23.08
CA GLY A 170 9.82 11.34 22.04
C GLY A 170 8.89 10.48 21.19
N ILE A 171 8.30 11.14 20.19
CA ILE A 171 7.44 10.50 19.22
C ILE A 171 8.31 10.09 18.04
N TYR A 172 8.49 8.79 17.89
CA TYR A 172 9.17 8.19 16.76
C TYR A 172 8.14 7.92 15.67
N LYS A 173 8.48 8.31 14.44
CA LYS A 173 7.61 8.13 13.28
C LYS A 173 8.39 7.55 12.13
N CYS A 174 7.84 6.49 11.52
CA CYS A 174 8.34 5.97 10.27
C CYS A 174 7.44 6.38 9.10
N THR A 175 8.06 6.90 8.04
CA THR A 175 7.39 7.35 6.82
C THR A 175 7.94 6.58 5.62
N SER A 176 7.08 6.31 4.63
CA SER A 176 7.50 5.65 3.39
C SER A 176 6.85 6.28 2.17
N ASN A 177 7.52 6.21 1.02
CA ASN A 177 6.95 6.65 -0.25
C ASN A 177 5.90 5.67 -0.82
N ALA A 178 5.77 4.48 -0.24
CA ALA A 178 4.86 3.43 -0.72
C ALA A 178 3.73 3.06 0.26
N ALA A 179 3.66 3.71 1.43
CA ALA A 179 2.71 3.37 2.48
C ALA A 179 2.37 4.59 3.36
N SER A 180 1.24 4.52 4.08
CA SER A 180 0.95 5.51 5.13
C SER A 180 1.95 5.44 6.28
N GLU A 181 2.10 6.52 7.04
CA GLU A 181 3.02 6.62 8.18
C GLU A 181 2.56 5.85 9.43
N ALA A 182 3.51 5.55 10.32
CA ALA A 182 3.24 4.95 11.63
C ALA A 182 4.05 5.64 12.73
N THR A 183 3.47 5.77 13.92
CA THR A 183 4.04 6.48 15.07
C THR A 183 4.06 5.61 16.31
N VAL A 184 5.08 5.78 17.15
CA VAL A 184 5.20 5.21 18.49
C VAL A 184 5.80 6.23 19.44
N THR A 185 5.23 6.35 20.64
CA THR A 185 5.79 7.20 21.70
C THR A 185 6.75 6.38 22.54
N VAL A 186 7.96 6.89 22.76
CA VAL A 186 8.95 6.29 23.64
C VAL A 186 9.16 7.20 24.83
N LEU A 187 8.97 6.65 26.03
CA LEU A 187 9.25 7.29 27.30
C LEU A 187 10.44 6.60 27.96
N VAL A 188 11.51 7.34 28.18
CA VAL A 188 12.70 6.82 28.86
C VAL A 188 12.63 7.17 30.35
N THR A 189 12.79 6.17 31.21
CA THR A 189 12.81 6.32 32.67
C THR A 189 14.22 6.11 33.21
N SER A 190 14.67 6.98 34.12
CA SER A 190 15.84 6.69 34.95
C SER A 190 15.49 5.55 35.92
N GLY A 191 16.40 4.59 36.11
CA GLY A 191 16.22 3.46 37.04
C GLY A 191 16.09 3.84 38.52
N GLU A 192 16.05 5.14 38.85
CA GLU A 192 16.13 5.65 40.22
C GLU A 192 14.79 6.07 40.85
N GLN A 193 13.64 5.67 40.29
CA GLN A 193 12.37 5.79 41.03
C GLN A 193 11.97 4.44 41.63
N ARG A 194 12.43 4.21 42.87
CA ARG A 194 11.73 3.33 43.80
C ARG A 194 10.31 3.86 43.95
N ALA A 195 9.33 3.01 43.67
CA ALA A 195 7.92 3.28 43.93
C ALA A 195 7.74 3.80 45.36
N ALA A 196 7.33 5.06 45.50
CA ALA A 196 6.70 5.51 46.74
C ALA A 196 5.33 4.82 46.79
N ILE A 197 5.24 3.76 47.60
CA ILE A 197 3.98 3.20 48.07
C ILE A 197 3.31 4.31 48.88
N VAL A 198 2.23 4.88 48.37
CA VAL A 198 1.29 5.64 49.19
C VAL A 198 0.24 4.63 49.63
N GLU A 199 0.35 4.15 50.87
CA GLU A 199 -0.77 3.52 51.57
C GLU A 199 -1.89 4.55 51.70
N GLU A 200 -3.00 4.34 51.01
CA GLU A 200 -4.27 4.99 51.34
C GLU A 200 -4.77 4.40 52.65
N ASN A 201 -4.52 5.12 53.75
CA ASN A 201 -5.22 4.87 55.00
C ASN A 201 -6.43 5.82 55.12
N SER A 202 -7.52 5.22 55.58
CA SER A 202 -8.88 5.71 55.47
C SER A 202 -9.32 6.53 56.69
N GLY A 203 -10.17 7.55 56.45
CA GLY A 203 -10.97 8.29 57.43
C GLY A 203 -10.24 9.45 58.14
N ARG A 204 -10.83 10.61 58.43
CA ARG A 204 -12.24 10.91 58.72
C ARG A 204 -12.48 12.44 58.69
N SER A 205 -13.69 12.81 58.24
CA SER A 205 -14.49 14.03 58.42
C SER A 205 -13.97 15.22 59.26
N GLY A 206 -14.10 16.44 58.71
CA GLY A 206 -14.05 17.70 59.46
C GLY A 206 -14.40 18.91 58.59
N HIS A 207 -15.60 19.46 58.77
CA HIS A 207 -16.17 20.62 58.09
C HIS A 207 -15.33 21.91 58.21
N SER A 208 -15.29 22.75 57.16
CA SER A 208 -16.04 24.04 57.12
C SER A 208 -15.57 24.96 55.99
N ASN A 209 -16.50 25.85 55.62
CA ASN A 209 -16.57 26.73 54.45
C ASN A 209 -15.57 27.88 54.42
N LEU A 210 -15.23 28.33 53.20
CA LEU A 210 -15.09 29.70 52.65
C LEU A 210 -14.13 29.58 51.45
N ASN A 211 -14.30 30.13 50.25
CA ASN A 211 -14.90 31.38 49.81
C ASN A 211 -15.03 31.26 48.28
N LYS A 212 -16.23 31.40 47.70
CA LYS A 212 -16.43 31.46 46.24
C LYS A 212 -16.72 32.91 45.86
N TYR A 213 -15.75 33.60 45.27
CA TYR A 213 -16.03 34.80 44.49
C TYR A 213 -15.36 34.71 43.12
N LEU A 214 -16.23 34.68 42.13
CA LEU A 214 -15.99 34.84 40.71
C LEU A 214 -15.90 36.36 40.45
N VAL A 215 -14.84 36.85 39.82
CA VAL A 215 -14.77 38.23 39.32
C VAL A 215 -14.50 38.19 37.83
N VAL A 216 -15.52 38.54 37.05
CA VAL A 216 -15.46 38.84 35.62
C VAL A 216 -15.31 40.36 35.50
N VAL A 217 -14.28 40.84 34.80
CA VAL A 217 -14.18 42.24 34.38
C VAL A 217 -14.10 42.30 32.86
N CYS A 218 -15.16 42.86 32.28
CA CYS A 218 -15.26 43.31 30.90
C CYS A 218 -14.92 44.82 30.89
N GLY A 219 -14.06 45.28 29.98
CA GLY A 219 -13.71 46.69 29.89
C GLY A 219 -12.63 47.05 28.88
N LEU A 220 -13.06 47.18 27.61
CA LEU A 220 -12.74 48.21 26.61
C LEU A 220 -11.29 48.73 26.42
N LEU A 221 -10.85 48.60 25.15
CA LEU A 221 -9.74 49.26 24.44
C LEU A 221 -9.74 50.81 24.57
N PRO A 222 -8.58 51.49 24.48
CA PRO A 222 -8.09 52.01 23.18
C PRO A 222 -6.55 51.91 23.03
N ALA A 223 -6.04 51.40 21.91
CA ALA A 223 -5.69 52.09 20.67
C ALA A 223 -4.28 52.74 20.66
N LEU A 224 -3.64 52.66 19.48
CA LEU A 224 -2.56 53.51 18.96
C LEU A 224 -1.16 53.18 19.55
N LEU A 225 -0.08 52.96 18.78
CA LEU A 225 0.24 53.45 17.43
C LEU A 225 1.58 52.83 16.92
N LEU A 226 1.66 52.66 15.59
CA LEU A 226 2.85 52.84 14.71
C LEU A 226 3.88 51.68 14.63
N HIS A 227 4.47 51.34 13.48
CA HIS A 227 4.51 51.94 12.14
C HIS A 227 5.03 50.88 11.12
N MET A 228 4.52 50.95 9.88
CA MET A 228 5.24 50.71 8.60
C MET A 228 5.70 49.29 8.24
N ARG A 229 5.10 48.72 7.18
CA ARG A 229 5.67 48.81 5.82
C ARG A 229 4.76 48.18 4.77
N SER A 230 4.68 48.89 3.66
CA SER A 230 3.96 48.61 2.43
C SER A 230 4.74 47.72 1.46
N SER A 231 3.99 46.93 0.68
CA SER A 231 4.24 46.50 -0.71
C SER A 231 5.34 45.44 -0.98
N GLN A 232 4.97 44.30 -1.56
CA GLN A 232 4.96 44.09 -3.02
C GLN A 232 4.57 42.65 -3.41
N LEU A 233 3.93 42.57 -4.58
CA LEU A 233 3.41 41.38 -5.26
C LEU A 233 4.52 40.43 -5.75
N ILE A 234 4.10 39.19 -5.91
CA ILE A 234 4.78 38.02 -6.47
C ILE A 234 5.08 38.20 -7.97
N PRO A 235 6.30 37.90 -8.46
CA PRO A 235 6.55 37.67 -9.88
C PRO A 235 6.39 36.18 -10.23
N THR A 236 5.44 35.91 -11.12
CA THR A 236 5.19 34.63 -11.81
C THR A 236 6.24 34.39 -12.90
N GLU A 237 7.42 33.83 -12.60
CA GLU A 237 8.33 33.40 -13.68
C GLU A 237 9.28 32.22 -13.33
N VAL A 238 9.09 31.53 -12.20
CA VAL A 238 9.99 30.41 -11.80
C VAL A 238 9.26 29.05 -11.67
N MET A 239 8.01 28.94 -12.15
CA MET A 239 7.22 27.69 -12.06
C MET A 239 7.27 26.82 -13.33
N ASN A 240 7.84 27.29 -14.45
CA ASN A 240 7.63 26.65 -15.76
C ASN A 240 8.83 25.87 -16.34
N GLN A 241 9.93 25.68 -15.60
CA GLN A 241 11.05 24.85 -16.07
C GLN A 241 11.23 23.52 -15.32
N GLU A 242 10.72 23.37 -14.09
CA GLU A 242 10.86 22.12 -13.32
C GLU A 242 9.80 21.05 -13.65
N LEU A 243 8.67 21.46 -14.25
CA LEU A 243 7.57 20.55 -14.62
C LEU A 243 7.82 19.76 -15.92
N ARG A 244 8.80 20.16 -16.75
CA ARG A 244 9.12 19.45 -18.01
C ARG A 244 10.17 18.34 -17.86
N MET A 245 11.00 18.37 -16.82
CA MET A 245 11.98 17.30 -16.54
C MET A 245 11.39 16.15 -15.72
N ARG A 246 10.43 16.43 -14.83
CA ARG A 246 9.71 15.38 -14.09
C ARG A 246 8.86 14.48 -14.99
N ARG A 247 8.33 15.00 -16.11
CA ARG A 247 7.45 14.25 -17.02
C ARG A 247 8.14 13.12 -17.80
N LYS A 248 9.48 13.14 -17.97
CA LYS A 248 10.22 12.08 -18.67
C LYS A 248 10.85 11.02 -17.78
N LYS A 249 10.97 11.27 -16.46
CA LYS A 249 11.54 10.30 -15.50
C LYS A 249 10.47 9.47 -14.79
N THR A 250 9.23 9.97 -14.70
CA THR A 250 8.09 9.25 -14.12
C THR A 250 7.49 8.17 -15.04
N ASP A 251 7.83 8.16 -16.33
CA ASP A 251 7.33 7.15 -17.29
C ASP A 251 8.02 5.78 -17.20
N ARG A 252 9.10 5.65 -16.41
CA ARG A 252 9.91 4.42 -16.34
C ARG A 252 9.81 3.63 -15.03
N ALA A 253 9.04 4.09 -14.05
CA ALA A 253 8.97 3.49 -12.71
C ALA A 253 7.59 2.89 -12.35
N ASN A 254 6.63 2.87 -13.28
CA ASN A 254 5.27 2.35 -13.06
C ASN A 254 4.96 1.12 -13.94
N GLU A 255 5.88 0.15 -13.92
CA GLU A 255 5.67 -1.21 -14.40
C GLU A 255 6.06 -2.10 -13.20
N HIS A 256 5.17 -2.83 -12.53
CA HIS A 256 4.30 -3.88 -13.04
C HIS A 256 3.24 -4.18 -11.98
N HIS A 257 1.95 -3.93 -12.23
CA HIS A 257 0.89 -4.68 -11.55
C HIS A 257 0.23 -5.50 -12.65
N SER A 258 0.68 -6.75 -12.82
CA SER A 258 0.16 -7.69 -13.82
C SER A 258 -0.41 -8.88 -13.09
N LEU A 259 -1.73 -9.06 -13.18
CA LEU A 259 -2.37 -10.30 -12.76
C LEU A 259 -2.14 -11.33 -13.89
N LEU A 260 -1.15 -12.20 -13.72
CA LEU A 260 -0.87 -13.33 -14.59
C LEU A 260 -1.48 -14.57 -13.95
N ILE A 261 -2.48 -15.20 -14.59
CA ILE A 261 -3.04 -16.47 -14.12
C ILE A 261 -3.16 -17.43 -15.30
N GLN A 262 -2.54 -18.60 -15.16
CA GLN A 262 -2.59 -19.74 -16.08
C GLN A 262 -3.93 -20.46 -15.95
N VAL A 263 -4.58 -20.77 -17.06
CA VAL A 263 -5.74 -21.67 -17.07
C VAL A 263 -5.20 -23.09 -16.92
N PRO A 264 -5.69 -23.91 -15.97
CA PRO A 264 -5.27 -25.30 -15.84
C PRO A 264 -5.53 -26.05 -17.15
N ARG A 265 -4.61 -26.94 -17.53
CA ARG A 265 -4.85 -27.92 -18.60
C ARG A 265 -5.92 -28.87 -18.07
N ASP A 266 -7.08 -28.95 -18.73
CA ASP A 266 -8.04 -30.01 -18.44
C ASP A 266 -7.34 -31.34 -18.80
N GLU A 267 -7.01 -32.16 -17.79
CA GLU A 267 -6.40 -33.49 -17.93
C GLU A 267 -7.24 -34.45 -18.82
N GLU A 268 -8.46 -34.03 -19.17
CA GLU A 268 -9.40 -34.73 -20.05
C GLU A 268 -9.01 -34.66 -21.54
N GLU A 269 -8.24 -33.64 -21.98
CA GLU A 269 -7.72 -33.58 -23.36
C GLU A 269 -6.49 -34.46 -23.59
N GLU A 270 -5.72 -34.77 -22.54
CA GLU A 270 -4.56 -35.68 -22.64
C GLU A 270 -5.03 -37.14 -22.70
N LYS A 271 -6.05 -37.52 -21.92
CA LYS A 271 -6.69 -38.84 -22.01
C LYS A 271 -7.38 -39.10 -23.36
N LYS A 272 -8.01 -38.09 -23.96
CA LYS A 272 -8.63 -38.24 -25.28
C LYS A 272 -7.61 -38.46 -26.40
N LYS A 273 -6.41 -37.90 -26.26
CA LYS A 273 -5.32 -38.14 -27.21
C LYS A 273 -4.67 -39.51 -27.04
N GLU A 274 -4.55 -40.00 -25.80
CA GLU A 274 -4.05 -41.35 -25.54
C GLU A 274 -5.06 -42.43 -26.02
N GLU A 275 -6.37 -42.20 -25.91
CA GLU A 275 -7.39 -43.11 -26.46
C GLU A 275 -7.48 -43.07 -28.00
N GLU A 276 -7.29 -41.91 -28.65
CA GLU A 276 -7.23 -41.80 -30.12
C GLU A 276 -5.95 -42.43 -30.70
N GLU A 277 -4.80 -42.38 -30.00
CA GLU A 277 -3.55 -43.02 -30.45
C GLU A 277 -3.56 -44.56 -30.26
N GLU A 278 -4.32 -45.11 -29.30
CA GLU A 278 -4.52 -46.56 -29.15
C GLU A 278 -5.51 -47.16 -30.18
N GLU A 279 -6.49 -46.40 -30.68
CA GLU A 279 -7.39 -46.86 -31.76
C GLU A 279 -6.73 -46.84 -33.14
N GLU A 280 -5.71 -45.99 -33.39
CA GLU A 280 -4.97 -45.97 -34.66
C GLU A 280 -3.88 -47.07 -34.77
N GLN A 281 -3.57 -47.78 -33.68
CA GLN A 281 -2.59 -48.88 -33.65
C GLN A 281 -3.20 -50.28 -33.65
N LYS A 282 -4.53 -50.41 -33.83
CA LYS A 282 -5.27 -51.68 -33.83
C LYS A 282 -5.93 -51.96 -35.18
#